data_AF-A0A9W8MYY6-F1
#
_entry.id   AF-A0A9W8MYY6-F1
#
_cell.length_a   1.000
_cell.length_b   1.000
_cell.length_c   1.000
_cell.angle_alpha   90.00
_cell.angle_beta   90.00
_cell.angle_gamma   90.00
#
_symmetry.space_group_name_H-M   'P 1'
#
loop_
_entity.id
_entity.type
_entity.pdbx_description
1 polymer ?
#
loop_
_entity_poly.entity_id
_entity_poly.type
_entity_poly.pdbx_seq_one_letter_code
_entity_poly.pdbx_strand_id
1 'polypeptide(L)'
;MSLLELEYAATAPRRWISLPECSNPKEFLPPYTTPRQVLIDLGNQEPGIITSLYLIPGGRYLVTFAWNWIGVWDLGMTLSTCVEDFQPLAIVPVRYDSMFLVHPTPDGRGFRIYLSSNVDAGGSDSNDSDGSDDDHEQLSEFVIYEIYPADDHAKLERIAELQKQPRHSLLHSLSDNRLVILHDSYVKIWDFKLNTWAAWTVEANLDCLQIIVTPKAVILIHTRGINIWATPLLSSRKPVFSEIHIAPVAPLFSISFPDIDLLGFGSYCEGPCDWYSGLPQPLLFDIADTSFPDTIARYKILLDDDLTKAELVRLSTTYFPLGDGVFEPYRFCEGTLVAWWSNNGDRVRGIRTSSSTPGEATDPTFVSKAELPVLKLRPLVAWLSDVEIASLSVPP
;
A
#
# COMPACT_ATOMS: atom_id res chain seq x y z
N MET A 1 -8.85 14.95 -17.04
CA MET A 1 -9.44 15.14 -15.70
C MET A 1 -9.32 16.62 -15.37
N SER A 2 -10.43 17.29 -15.08
CA SER A 2 -10.37 18.65 -14.55
C SER A 2 -9.81 18.61 -13.13
N LEU A 3 -9.21 19.71 -12.67
CA LEU A 3 -8.70 19.82 -11.31
C LEU A 3 -9.80 19.52 -10.27
N LEU A 4 -11.03 19.96 -10.56
CA LEU A 4 -12.23 19.71 -9.75
C LEU A 4 -12.58 18.22 -9.63
N GLU A 5 -12.35 17.43 -10.68
CA GLU A 5 -12.58 15.98 -10.68
C GLU A 5 -11.52 15.24 -9.85
N LEU A 6 -10.26 15.71 -9.88
CA LEU A 6 -9.20 15.20 -8.98
C LEU A 6 -9.54 15.51 -7.52
N GLU A 7 -10.02 16.72 -7.23
CA GLU A 7 -10.47 17.09 -5.88
C GLU A 7 -11.66 16.25 -5.40
N TYR A 8 -12.63 16.04 -6.30
CA TYR A 8 -13.77 15.19 -6.01
C TYR A 8 -13.29 13.76 -5.72
N ALA A 9 -12.42 13.19 -6.55
CA ALA A 9 -11.90 11.85 -6.35
C ALA A 9 -11.06 11.72 -5.06
N ALA A 10 -10.18 12.70 -4.80
CA ALA A 10 -9.35 12.74 -3.61
C ALA A 10 -10.21 12.80 -2.34
N THR A 11 -11.20 13.69 -2.28
CA THR A 11 -12.04 13.87 -1.09
C THR A 11 -13.16 12.84 -0.94
N ALA A 12 -13.33 11.90 -1.89
CA ALA A 12 -14.44 10.94 -1.89
C ALA A 12 -14.49 10.05 -0.62
N PRO A 13 -13.38 9.48 -0.11
CA PRO A 13 -13.42 8.66 1.10
C PRO A 13 -13.80 9.45 2.36
N ARG A 14 -13.33 10.70 2.50
CA ARG A 14 -13.68 11.56 3.65
C ARG A 14 -15.14 11.99 3.59
N ARG A 15 -15.67 12.27 2.40
CA ARG A 15 -17.11 12.52 2.20
C ARG A 15 -17.94 11.30 2.56
N TRP A 16 -17.49 10.12 2.16
CA TRP A 16 -18.12 8.85 2.51
C TRP A 16 -18.15 8.61 4.03
N ILE A 17 -17.05 8.85 4.74
CA ILE A 17 -16.95 8.72 6.20
C ILE A 17 -17.78 9.81 6.93
N SER A 18 -17.88 11.02 6.37
CA SER A 18 -18.68 12.10 6.98
C SER A 18 -20.20 11.92 6.84
N LEU A 19 -20.66 11.14 5.87
CA LEU A 19 -22.09 10.88 5.64
C LEU A 19 -22.79 10.20 6.83
N PRO A 20 -22.23 9.17 7.49
CA PRO A 20 -22.82 8.60 8.70
C PRO A 20 -22.66 9.47 9.95
N GLU A 21 -21.68 10.37 10.01
CA GLU A 21 -21.41 11.21 11.18
C GLU A 21 -22.21 12.53 11.19
N CYS A 22 -22.62 13.03 10.02
CA CYS A 22 -23.41 14.25 9.93
C CYS A 22 -24.90 13.99 10.21
N SER A 23 -25.36 14.43 11.40
CA SER A 23 -26.80 14.42 11.74
C SER A 23 -27.63 15.40 10.90
N ASN A 24 -26.98 16.35 10.21
CA ASN A 24 -27.63 17.36 9.38
C ASN A 24 -26.99 17.42 7.97
N PRO A 25 -27.66 16.91 6.93
CA PRO A 25 -27.11 16.81 5.57
C PRO A 25 -26.90 18.16 4.86
N LYS A 26 -27.20 19.29 5.52
CA LYS A 26 -27.03 20.65 4.99
C LYS A 26 -25.84 21.41 5.57
N GLU A 27 -25.12 20.83 6.53
CA GLU A 27 -23.99 21.51 7.15
C GLU A 27 -22.76 21.40 6.25
N PHE A 28 -22.33 22.54 5.70
CA PHE A 28 -21.09 22.62 4.93
C PHE A 28 -19.91 22.44 5.89
N LEU A 29 -19.14 21.36 5.73
CA LEU A 29 -17.89 21.19 6.46
C LEU A 29 -16.93 22.32 6.07
N PRO A 30 -16.45 23.14 7.02
CA PRO A 30 -15.49 24.19 6.70
C PRO A 30 -14.19 23.57 6.16
N PRO A 31 -13.52 24.21 5.19
CA PRO A 31 -12.23 23.74 4.67
C PRO A 31 -11.19 23.77 5.79
N TYR A 32 -10.71 22.58 6.18
CA TYR A 32 -9.67 22.44 7.18
C TYR A 32 -8.37 23.10 6.68
N THR A 33 -7.89 24.10 7.41
CA THR A 33 -6.61 24.75 7.15
C THR A 33 -5.61 24.21 8.16
N THR A 34 -4.57 23.52 7.69
CA THR A 34 -3.44 23.11 8.54
C THR A 34 -2.37 24.20 8.55
N PRO A 35 -1.77 24.49 9.72
CA PRO A 35 -0.52 25.24 9.76
C PRO A 35 0.57 24.47 8.98
N ARG A 36 1.34 25.20 8.16
CA ARG A 36 2.49 24.67 7.43
C ARG A 36 3.76 25.24 8.03
N GLN A 37 4.65 24.37 8.51
CA GLN A 37 6.11 24.38 8.29
C GLN A 37 6.80 23.43 9.28
N VAL A 38 7.51 22.45 8.74
CA VAL A 38 8.68 21.86 9.41
C VAL A 38 9.81 21.90 8.41
N LEU A 39 10.85 22.69 8.70
CA LEU A 39 12.13 22.58 8.00
C LEU A 39 12.83 21.34 8.56
N ILE A 40 12.99 20.31 7.73
CA ILE A 40 13.69 19.09 8.13
C ILE A 40 15.08 19.11 7.50
N ASP A 41 16.09 19.21 8.35
CA ASP A 41 17.49 19.01 7.98
C ASP A 41 17.73 17.50 7.81
N LEU A 42 17.95 17.06 6.57
CA LEU A 42 18.36 15.68 6.24
C LEU A 42 19.82 15.40 6.60
N GLY A 43 20.54 16.40 7.14
CA GLY A 43 21.98 16.37 7.29
C GLY A 43 22.69 16.40 5.94
N ASN A 44 23.97 16.02 5.94
CA ASN A 44 24.82 16.00 4.74
C ASN A 44 24.54 14.80 3.80
N GLN A 45 23.42 14.09 3.93
CA GLN A 45 23.13 12.95 3.06
C GLN A 45 22.43 13.41 1.78
N GLU A 46 22.92 12.94 0.64
CA GLU A 46 22.22 13.16 -0.63
C GLU A 46 20.84 12.48 -0.58
N PRO A 47 19.76 13.20 -0.95
CA PRO A 47 18.43 12.63 -0.96
C PRO A 47 18.39 11.49 -1.98
N GLY A 48 18.04 10.30 -1.53
CA GLY A 48 17.88 9.16 -2.43
C GLY A 48 16.77 9.39 -3.45
N ILE A 49 16.88 8.66 -4.57
CA ILE A 49 15.85 8.64 -5.61
C ILE A 49 14.59 8.02 -5.02
N ILE A 50 13.45 8.68 -5.20
CA ILE A 50 12.13 8.16 -4.83
C ILE A 50 11.82 6.97 -5.74
N THR A 51 11.67 5.79 -5.14
CA THR A 51 11.39 4.53 -5.85
C THR A 51 9.91 4.15 -5.79
N SER A 52 9.18 4.63 -4.77
CA SER A 52 7.76 4.31 -4.60
C SER A 52 6.97 5.46 -3.99
N LEU A 53 5.68 5.50 -4.29
CA LEU A 53 4.73 6.52 -3.84
C LEU A 53 3.46 5.82 -3.36
N TYR A 54 2.86 6.31 -2.28
CA TYR A 54 1.56 5.85 -1.80
C TYR A 54 0.68 7.02 -1.42
N LEU A 55 -0.40 7.23 -2.18
CA LEU A 55 -1.39 8.25 -1.87
C LEU A 55 -2.41 7.70 -0.87
N ILE A 56 -2.42 8.27 0.33
CA ILE A 56 -3.35 7.91 1.40
C ILE A 56 -4.79 8.07 0.90
N PRO A 57 -5.69 7.09 1.10
CA PRO A 57 -7.11 7.25 0.82
C PRO A 57 -7.69 8.52 1.45
N GLY A 58 -8.34 9.34 0.63
CA GLY A 58 -8.66 10.73 0.96
C GLY A 58 -7.79 11.74 0.21
N GLY A 59 -6.72 11.29 -0.46
CA GLY A 59 -5.93 12.04 -1.43
C GLY A 59 -5.14 13.23 -0.88
N ARG A 60 -5.19 13.47 0.43
CA ARG A 60 -4.55 14.62 1.08
C ARG A 60 -3.10 14.37 1.43
N TYR A 61 -2.76 13.17 1.86
CA TYR A 61 -1.42 12.83 2.30
C TYR A 61 -0.77 11.89 1.30
N LEU A 62 0.49 12.16 0.99
CA LEU A 62 1.33 11.32 0.13
C LEU A 62 2.47 10.76 0.98
N VAL A 63 2.74 9.47 0.84
CA VAL A 63 3.94 8.82 1.39
C VAL A 63 4.90 8.58 0.24
N THR A 64 6.17 8.91 0.43
CA THR A 64 7.24 8.68 -0.55
C THR A 64 8.29 7.80 0.06
N PHE A 65 8.78 6.83 -0.71
CA PHE A 65 9.81 5.90 -0.31
C PHE A 65 11.03 6.09 -1.21
N ALA A 66 12.17 6.33 -0.60
CA ALA A 66 13.48 6.32 -1.24
C ALA A 66 14.36 5.30 -0.50
N TRP A 67 15.40 4.81 -1.16
CA TRP A 67 16.28 3.76 -0.62
C TRP A 67 16.92 4.10 0.75
N ASN A 68 17.04 5.39 1.11
CA ASN A 68 17.61 5.85 2.38
C ASN A 68 16.66 6.69 3.26
N TRP A 69 15.41 6.95 2.86
CA TRP A 69 14.44 7.69 3.69
C TRP A 69 12.99 7.42 3.28
N ILE A 70 12.07 7.65 4.22
CA ILE A 70 10.63 7.78 3.92
C ILE A 70 10.15 9.16 4.31
N GLY A 71 9.23 9.71 3.53
CA GLY A 71 8.66 11.03 3.79
C GLY A 71 7.14 11.03 3.66
N VAL A 72 6.51 11.89 4.46
CA VAL A 72 5.08 12.14 4.43
C VAL A 72 4.86 13.58 4.01
N TRP A 73 3.94 13.82 3.09
CA TRP A 73 3.65 15.14 2.53
C TRP A 73 2.17 15.47 2.72
N ASP A 74 1.86 16.70 3.17
CA ASP A 74 0.49 17.23 3.12
C ASP A 74 0.31 17.98 1.80
N LEU A 75 -0.44 17.38 0.88
CA LEU A 75 -0.76 17.98 -0.43
C LEU A 75 -1.66 19.23 -0.26
N GLY A 76 -2.19 19.46 0.95
CA GLY A 76 -3.14 20.52 1.24
C GLY A 76 -4.51 20.26 0.64
N MET A 77 -5.41 21.23 0.80
CA MET A 77 -6.75 21.21 0.19
C MET A 77 -7.01 22.46 -0.66
N THR A 78 -5.99 23.27 -0.94
CA THR A 78 -6.17 24.61 -1.52
C THR A 78 -5.53 24.70 -2.91
N LEU A 79 -6.38 24.76 -3.94
CA LEU A 79 -5.96 24.84 -5.35
C LEU A 79 -5.36 26.18 -5.78
N SER A 80 -5.62 27.24 -5.02
CA SER A 80 -5.44 28.61 -5.50
C SER A 80 -4.05 29.18 -5.21
N THR A 81 -3.19 28.46 -4.49
CA THR A 81 -1.85 28.92 -4.16
C THR A 81 -0.84 27.88 -4.59
N CYS A 82 -0.08 28.19 -5.65
CA CYS A 82 1.13 27.46 -5.97
C CYS A 82 1.98 27.43 -4.70
N VAL A 83 2.26 26.24 -4.17
CA VAL A 83 3.04 26.10 -2.94
C VAL A 83 4.50 26.25 -3.32
N GLU A 84 5.06 27.45 -3.15
CA GLU A 84 6.46 27.70 -3.49
C GLU A 84 7.42 26.93 -2.56
N ASP A 85 7.00 26.67 -1.32
CA ASP A 85 7.76 25.91 -0.32
C ASP A 85 7.07 24.58 0.02
N PHE A 86 7.06 23.66 -0.93
CA PHE A 86 6.50 22.32 -0.72
C PHE A 86 7.51 21.41 0.00
N GLN A 87 7.39 21.34 1.32
CA GLN A 87 8.23 20.53 2.19
C GLN A 87 7.44 19.31 2.73
N PRO A 88 8.12 18.18 2.98
CA PRO A 88 7.49 17.04 3.65
C PRO A 88 7.12 17.44 5.08
N LEU A 89 5.97 16.94 5.53
CA LEU A 89 5.49 17.07 6.90
C LEU A 89 6.40 16.35 7.89
N ALA A 90 6.91 15.18 7.51
CA ALA A 90 7.83 14.38 8.30
C ALA A 90 8.75 13.57 7.36
N ILE A 91 10.00 13.37 7.77
CA ILE A 91 10.95 12.46 7.13
C ILE A 91 11.65 11.65 8.21
N VAL A 92 11.92 10.37 7.93
CA VAL A 92 12.82 9.57 8.76
C VAL A 92 13.82 8.82 7.87
N PRO A 93 15.12 8.84 8.21
CA PRO A 93 16.12 8.04 7.50
C PRO A 93 15.86 6.55 7.76
N VAL A 94 15.83 5.77 6.68
CA VAL A 94 15.60 4.32 6.74
C VAL A 94 16.14 3.67 5.49
N ARG A 95 16.75 2.49 5.63
CA ARG A 95 17.23 1.72 4.47
C ARG A 95 16.06 0.94 3.87
N TYR A 96 15.20 1.65 3.15
CA TYR A 96 14.03 1.05 2.52
C TYR A 96 14.46 0.00 1.50
N ASP A 97 13.80 -1.15 1.55
CA ASP A 97 13.98 -2.20 0.57
C ASP A 97 12.92 -2.08 -0.53
N SER A 98 11.82 -2.82 -0.40
CA SER A 98 10.82 -2.92 -1.46
C SER A 98 9.38 -3.10 -0.94
N MET A 99 9.21 -3.57 0.29
CA MET A 99 7.89 -3.86 0.85
C MET A 99 7.45 -2.78 1.82
N PHE A 100 6.20 -2.34 1.68
CA PHE A 100 5.54 -1.45 2.62
C PHE A 100 4.03 -1.68 2.68
N LEU A 101 3.41 -1.31 3.79
CA LEU A 101 1.97 -1.12 3.92
C LEU A 101 1.70 0.23 4.58
N VAL A 102 0.57 0.82 4.27
CA VAL A 102 0.08 1.99 5.00
C VAL A 102 -1.34 1.73 5.47
N HIS A 103 -1.60 1.96 6.75
CA HIS A 103 -2.88 1.64 7.40
C HIS A 103 -3.29 2.77 8.35
N PRO A 104 -4.59 3.11 8.48
CA PRO A 104 -5.03 4.08 9.48
C PRO A 104 -4.70 3.61 10.91
N THR A 105 -4.49 4.56 11.81
CA THR A 105 -4.48 4.28 13.25
C THR A 105 -5.87 3.88 13.73
N PRO A 106 -6.01 3.12 14.84
CA PRO A 106 -7.31 2.69 15.35
C PRO A 106 -8.29 3.84 15.68
N ASP A 107 -7.76 5.03 15.99
CA ASP A 107 -8.55 6.24 16.24
C ASP A 107 -8.87 7.05 14.96
N GLY A 108 -8.37 6.62 13.80
CA GLY A 108 -8.57 7.28 12.51
C GLY A 108 -7.90 8.66 12.37
N ARG A 109 -7.13 9.11 13.35
CA ARG A 109 -6.50 10.45 13.34
C ARG A 109 -5.14 10.48 12.65
N GLY A 110 -4.50 9.33 12.52
CA GLY A 110 -3.19 9.15 11.94
C GLY A 110 -3.14 7.94 11.02
N PHE A 111 -1.92 7.58 10.63
CA PHE A 111 -1.67 6.34 9.91
C PHE A 111 -0.31 5.76 10.30
N ARG A 112 -0.16 4.48 10.02
CA ARG A 112 1.02 3.67 10.27
C ARG A 112 1.64 3.30 8.94
N ILE A 113 2.96 3.34 8.88
CA ILE A 113 3.76 2.89 7.75
C ILE A 113 4.55 1.67 8.23
N TYR A 114 4.16 0.50 7.76
CA TYR A 114 4.95 -0.72 7.88
C TYR A 114 5.90 -0.77 6.69
N LEU A 115 7.16 -1.13 6.92
CA LEU A 115 8.12 -1.34 5.83
C LEU A 115 9.14 -2.41 6.19
N SER A 116 9.73 -2.96 5.13
CA SER A 116 10.96 -3.76 5.18
C SER A 116 12.18 -2.85 5.07
N SER A 117 13.19 -3.10 5.90
CA SER A 117 14.45 -2.39 5.89
C SER A 117 15.63 -3.35 5.84
N ASN A 118 16.65 -2.98 5.07
CA ASN A 118 17.86 -3.75 4.92
C ASN A 118 18.79 -3.46 6.09
N VAL A 119 19.08 -4.48 6.89
CA VAL A 119 20.06 -4.36 7.97
C VAL A 119 21.44 -4.54 7.36
N ASP A 120 22.30 -3.54 7.51
CA ASP A 120 23.72 -3.73 7.23
C ASP A 120 24.21 -4.95 7.99
N ALA A 121 24.69 -5.96 7.25
CA ALA A 121 25.60 -6.93 7.80
C ALA A 121 26.88 -6.16 8.15
N GLY A 122 26.88 -5.50 9.32
CA GLY A 122 27.76 -4.40 9.66
C GLY A 122 29.17 -4.55 9.10
N GLY A 123 29.50 -3.69 8.13
CA GLY A 123 30.87 -3.39 7.72
C GLY A 123 31.76 -4.57 7.42
N SER A 124 31.24 -5.67 6.87
CA SER A 124 32.14 -6.62 6.21
C SER A 124 32.65 -5.93 4.95
N ASP A 125 33.75 -5.19 5.07
CA ASP A 125 34.61 -4.69 3.99
C ASP A 125 35.26 -5.85 3.21
N SER A 126 34.53 -6.96 3.04
CA SER A 126 34.92 -8.08 2.20
C SER A 126 34.77 -7.63 0.75
N ASN A 127 35.76 -6.86 0.29
CA ASN A 127 36.12 -6.64 -1.11
C ASN A 127 36.52 -7.94 -1.84
N ASP A 128 36.27 -9.11 -1.24
CA ASP A 128 36.41 -10.40 -1.89
C ASP A 128 35.21 -10.63 -2.80
N SER A 129 35.16 -9.85 -3.87
CA SER A 129 34.33 -10.06 -5.06
C SER A 129 34.83 -11.27 -5.86
N ASP A 130 35.12 -12.38 -5.19
CA ASP A 130 35.32 -13.66 -5.85
C ASP A 130 33.91 -14.21 -6.05
N GLY A 131 33.41 -14.08 -7.29
CA GLY A 131 32.01 -14.25 -7.72
C GLY A 131 31.43 -15.66 -7.51
N SER A 132 31.49 -16.15 -6.28
CA SER A 132 30.69 -17.23 -5.79
C SER A 132 29.28 -16.69 -5.59
N ASP A 133 28.34 -17.26 -6.34
CA ASP A 133 26.90 -17.09 -6.17
C ASP A 133 26.43 -17.73 -4.85
N ASP A 134 27.15 -17.49 -3.74
CA ASP A 134 26.70 -17.90 -2.43
C ASP A 134 25.47 -17.03 -2.11
N ASP A 135 24.31 -17.67 -2.22
CA ASP A 135 22.97 -17.21 -1.83
C ASP A 135 22.96 -16.83 -0.34
N HIS A 136 23.68 -15.77 0.03
CA HIS A 136 23.62 -15.20 1.36
C HIS A 136 22.21 -14.64 1.56
N GLU A 137 21.42 -15.42 2.30
CA GLU A 137 20.05 -15.13 2.67
C GLU A 137 19.96 -13.69 3.22
N GLN A 138 19.45 -12.78 2.38
CA GLN A 138 19.33 -11.39 2.76
C GLN A 138 18.27 -11.28 3.84
N LEU A 139 18.66 -10.76 4.99
CA LEU A 139 17.77 -10.56 6.13
C LEU A 139 17.17 -9.15 6.09
N SER A 140 15.85 -9.08 6.19
CA SER A 140 15.11 -7.82 6.31
C SER A 140 14.58 -7.65 7.73
N GLU A 141 14.75 -6.45 8.27
CA GLU A 141 14.08 -6.00 9.49
C GLU A 141 12.76 -5.36 9.10
N PHE A 142 11.70 -5.58 9.88
CA PHE A 142 10.46 -4.85 9.65
C PHE A 142 10.22 -3.80 10.72
N VAL A 143 9.86 -2.61 10.28
CA VAL A 143 9.70 -1.45 11.15
C VAL A 143 8.32 -0.85 10.93
N ILE A 144 7.67 -0.45 12.02
CA ILE A 144 6.39 0.27 11.98
C ILE A 144 6.62 1.68 12.50
N TYR A 145 6.35 2.65 11.63
CA TYR A 145 6.25 4.06 11.98
C TYR A 145 4.79 4.46 12.15
N GLU A 146 4.50 5.39 13.05
CA GLU A 146 3.19 6.00 13.25
C GLU A 146 3.32 7.52 13.15
N ILE A 147 2.33 8.17 12.54
CA ILE A 147 2.26 9.64 12.43
C ILE A 147 0.82 10.11 12.58
N TYR A 148 0.65 11.26 13.23
CA TYR A 148 -0.61 12.01 13.34
C TYR A 148 -0.45 13.33 12.58
N PRO A 149 -0.80 13.38 11.28
CA PRO A 149 -0.46 14.51 10.41
C PRO A 149 -1.12 15.84 10.79
N ALA A 150 -2.19 15.79 11.59
CA ALA A 150 -2.93 16.97 12.03
C ALA A 150 -2.32 17.65 13.26
N ASP A 151 -1.34 17.02 13.91
CA ASP A 151 -0.68 17.58 15.09
C ASP A 151 0.35 18.64 14.68
N ASP A 152 0.52 19.68 15.52
CA ASP A 152 1.41 20.83 15.24
C ASP A 152 2.88 20.42 15.00
N HIS A 153 3.28 19.26 15.52
CA HIS A 153 4.62 18.69 15.40
C HIS A 153 4.55 17.25 14.90
N ALA A 154 3.81 17.03 13.81
CA ALA A 154 3.72 15.74 13.14
C ALA A 154 5.11 15.19 12.82
N LYS A 155 5.38 13.96 13.28
CA LYS A 155 6.65 13.26 13.07
C LYS A 155 6.38 11.77 12.90
N LEU A 156 7.27 11.09 12.20
CA LEU A 156 7.25 9.63 12.07
C LEU A 156 7.90 9.02 13.31
N GLU A 157 7.10 8.50 14.23
CA GLU A 157 7.57 7.81 15.41
C GLU A 157 7.71 6.32 15.14
N ARG A 158 8.90 5.76 15.39
CA ARG A 158 9.11 4.31 15.37
C ARG A 158 8.41 3.67 16.56
N ILE A 159 7.35 2.92 16.33
CA ILE A 159 6.53 2.33 17.41
C ILE A 159 6.76 0.84 17.62
N ALA A 160 7.31 0.13 16.61
CA ALA A 160 7.58 -1.29 16.71
C ALA A 160 8.66 -1.74 15.72
N GLU A 161 9.29 -2.87 16.03
CA GLU A 161 10.31 -3.52 15.22
C GLU A 161 10.17 -5.05 15.33
N LEU A 162 10.20 -5.73 14.18
CA LEU A 162 10.30 -7.16 14.09
C LEU A 162 11.70 -7.56 13.63
N GLN A 163 12.32 -8.45 14.39
CA GLN A 163 13.67 -8.95 14.12
C GLN A 163 13.78 -9.56 12.71
N LYS A 164 14.99 -9.44 12.17
CA LYS A 164 15.47 -10.02 10.91
C LYS A 164 14.72 -11.29 10.48
N GLN A 165 13.98 -11.20 9.37
CA GLN A 165 13.38 -12.33 8.69
C GLN A 165 14.04 -12.53 7.32
N PRO A 166 14.07 -13.77 6.79
CA PRO A 166 14.42 -14.01 5.41
C PRO A 166 13.51 -13.25 4.44
N ARG A 167 14.05 -12.82 3.30
CA ARG A 167 13.30 -12.03 2.31
C ARG A 167 12.31 -12.82 1.43
N HIS A 168 12.39 -14.14 1.39
CA HIS A 168 11.70 -14.91 0.36
C HIS A 168 10.18 -14.95 0.55
N SER A 169 9.44 -14.61 -0.52
CA SER A 169 7.98 -14.80 -0.70
C SER A 169 7.11 -14.40 0.49
N LEU A 170 7.31 -13.19 0.99
CA LEU A 170 6.58 -12.65 2.13
C LEU A 170 5.30 -11.94 1.70
N LEU A 171 4.15 -12.57 1.93
CA LEU A 171 2.89 -11.83 1.95
C LEU A 171 2.67 -11.25 3.34
N HIS A 172 2.06 -10.08 3.41
CA HIS A 172 1.86 -9.38 4.66
C HIS A 172 0.58 -8.55 4.60
N SER A 173 -0.04 -8.36 5.76
CA SER A 173 -1.21 -7.52 5.93
C SER A 173 -1.25 -6.97 7.34
N LEU A 174 -1.86 -5.80 7.51
CA LEU A 174 -1.93 -5.07 8.76
C LEU A 174 -3.39 -4.80 9.09
N SER A 175 -3.80 -5.04 10.33
CA SER A 175 -5.14 -4.74 10.82
C SER A 175 -5.04 -4.30 12.27
N ASP A 176 -5.48 -3.09 12.56
CA ASP A 176 -5.28 -2.45 13.87
C ASP A 176 -3.81 -2.55 14.33
N ASN A 177 -3.57 -3.24 15.45
CA ASN A 177 -2.24 -3.47 16.02
C ASN A 177 -1.62 -4.81 15.62
N ARG A 178 -2.22 -5.52 14.65
CA ARG A 178 -1.83 -6.89 14.28
C ARG A 178 -1.22 -6.91 12.90
N LEU A 179 0.06 -7.28 12.84
CA LEU A 179 0.75 -7.62 11.61
C LEU A 179 0.60 -9.12 11.37
N VAL A 180 0.15 -9.50 10.18
CA VAL A 180 0.15 -10.90 9.73
C VAL A 180 1.15 -11.04 8.60
N ILE A 181 2.00 -12.06 8.69
CA ILE A 181 3.00 -12.42 7.69
C ILE A 181 2.76 -13.87 7.30
N LEU A 182 2.78 -14.15 6.00
CA LEU A 182 2.93 -15.50 5.47
C LEU A 182 4.34 -15.61 4.89
N HIS A 183 5.12 -16.55 5.43
CA HIS A 183 6.43 -16.93 4.91
C HIS A 183 6.42 -18.44 4.70
N ASP A 184 6.66 -18.88 3.46
CA ASP A 184 6.45 -20.27 3.04
C ASP A 184 5.04 -20.77 3.36
N SER A 185 4.93 -21.73 4.29
CA SER A 185 3.67 -22.28 4.79
C SER A 185 3.37 -21.83 6.23
N TYR A 186 4.09 -20.84 6.75
CA TYR A 186 3.92 -20.36 8.12
C TYR A 186 3.19 -19.03 8.14
N VAL A 187 1.99 -19.03 8.70
CA VAL A 187 1.30 -17.78 9.03
C VAL A 187 1.72 -17.37 10.43
N LYS A 188 2.22 -16.15 10.56
CA LYS A 188 2.62 -15.53 11.83
C LYS A 188 1.76 -14.29 12.03
N ILE A 189 1.16 -14.16 13.20
CA ILE A 189 0.42 -12.96 13.61
C ILE A 189 1.09 -12.35 14.83
N TRP A 190 1.33 -11.05 14.80
CA TRP A 190 1.99 -10.30 15.87
C TRP A 190 1.18 -9.06 16.21
N ASP A 191 0.68 -9.00 17.44
CA ASP A 191 0.21 -7.76 18.04
C ASP A 191 1.41 -6.98 18.57
N PHE A 192 1.82 -5.94 17.84
CA PHE A 192 3.04 -5.21 18.14
C PHE A 192 2.90 -4.23 19.32
N LYS A 193 1.67 -3.88 19.73
CA LYS A 193 1.44 -3.04 20.92
C LYS A 193 1.49 -3.88 22.20
N LEU A 194 0.86 -5.06 22.18
CA LEU A 194 0.86 -5.98 23.32
C LEU A 194 2.10 -6.88 23.35
N ASN A 195 2.87 -6.90 22.26
CA ASN A 195 3.98 -7.81 22.02
C ASN A 195 3.59 -9.28 22.23
N THR A 196 2.42 -9.65 21.71
CA THR A 196 1.90 -11.02 21.75
C THR A 196 1.79 -11.57 20.33
N TRP A 197 1.95 -12.87 20.15
CA TRP A 197 1.96 -13.46 18.81
C TRP A 197 1.39 -14.87 18.81
N ALA A 198 1.12 -15.37 17.61
CA ALA A 198 0.86 -16.77 17.36
C ALA A 198 1.40 -17.12 15.97
N ALA A 199 1.65 -18.40 15.74
CA ALA A 199 1.94 -18.91 14.42
C ALA A 199 1.32 -20.27 14.23
N TRP A 200 0.96 -20.59 13.00
CA TRP A 200 0.49 -21.91 12.59
C TRP A 200 0.99 -22.22 11.18
N THR A 201 0.98 -23.51 10.85
CA THR A 201 1.31 -23.98 9.52
C THR A 201 0.03 -24.11 8.69
N VAL A 202 0.06 -23.62 7.45
CA VAL A 202 -0.99 -23.81 6.45
C VAL A 202 -0.59 -24.88 5.44
N GLU A 203 -1.50 -25.29 4.57
CA GLU A 203 -1.18 -26.25 3.52
C GLU A 203 -0.07 -25.70 2.62
N ALA A 204 0.93 -26.55 2.32
CA ALA A 204 2.02 -26.17 1.41
C ALA A 204 1.49 -25.98 -0.01
N ASN A 205 2.11 -25.08 -0.78
CA ASN A 205 1.78 -24.82 -2.19
C ASN A 205 0.39 -24.21 -2.42
N LEU A 206 -0.10 -23.37 -1.51
CA LEU A 206 -1.38 -22.69 -1.73
C LEU A 206 -1.32 -21.66 -2.87
N ASP A 207 -0.15 -21.24 -3.36
CA ASP A 207 -0.02 -20.11 -4.32
C ASP A 207 -0.84 -18.90 -3.83
N CYS A 208 -0.54 -18.45 -2.61
CA CYS A 208 -1.22 -17.33 -2.00
C CYS A 208 -0.93 -16.03 -2.77
N LEU A 209 -1.98 -15.22 -2.94
CA LEU A 209 -1.95 -13.95 -3.65
C LEU A 209 -2.02 -12.78 -2.67
N GLN A 210 -2.81 -12.88 -1.61
CA GLN A 210 -2.98 -11.79 -0.63
C GLN A 210 -3.45 -12.33 0.74
N ILE A 211 -3.24 -11.52 1.79
CA ILE A 211 -3.77 -11.74 3.13
C ILE A 211 -4.77 -10.63 3.45
N ILE A 212 -5.94 -10.98 3.97
CA ILE A 212 -6.87 -10.04 4.60
C ILE A 212 -6.97 -10.38 6.08
N VAL A 213 -6.87 -9.36 6.94
CA VAL A 213 -6.90 -9.53 8.39
C VAL A 213 -8.06 -8.74 8.98
N THR A 214 -8.82 -9.39 9.85
CA THR A 214 -9.86 -8.77 10.68
C THR A 214 -9.54 -9.00 12.15
N PRO A 215 -10.28 -8.39 13.09
CA PRO A 215 -10.08 -8.64 14.51
C PRO A 215 -10.37 -10.08 14.92
N LYS A 216 -11.10 -10.84 14.09
CA LYS A 216 -11.56 -12.20 14.40
C LYS A 216 -10.99 -13.26 13.47
N ALA A 217 -10.52 -12.90 12.29
CA ALA A 217 -10.12 -13.86 11.28
C ALA A 217 -8.86 -13.44 10.51
N VAL A 218 -8.11 -14.45 10.07
CA VAL A 218 -7.08 -14.32 9.04
C VAL A 218 -7.56 -15.05 7.80
N ILE A 219 -7.53 -14.37 6.67
CA ILE A 219 -8.04 -14.86 5.39
C ILE A 219 -6.87 -14.87 4.42
N LEU A 220 -6.54 -16.04 3.90
CA LEU A 220 -5.58 -16.17 2.80
C LEU A 220 -6.35 -16.30 1.49
N ILE A 221 -6.08 -15.40 0.57
CA ILE A 221 -6.56 -15.45 -0.80
C ILE A 221 -5.49 -16.16 -1.61
N HIS A 222 -5.90 -17.16 -2.38
CA HIS A 222 -5.01 -17.95 -3.22
C HIS A 222 -5.64 -18.20 -4.59
N THR A 223 -4.86 -18.74 -5.52
CA THR A 223 -5.28 -18.93 -6.93
C THR A 223 -6.52 -19.80 -7.14
N ARG A 224 -7.04 -20.49 -6.12
CA ARG A 224 -8.21 -21.39 -6.23
C ARG A 224 -9.38 -20.98 -5.37
N GLY A 225 -9.22 -20.01 -4.49
CA GLY A 225 -10.25 -19.60 -3.56
C GLY A 225 -9.71 -18.85 -2.36
N ILE A 226 -10.39 -19.02 -1.24
CA ILE A 226 -10.00 -18.46 0.04
C ILE A 226 -9.99 -19.52 1.13
N ASN A 227 -9.06 -19.37 2.06
CA ASN A 227 -9.04 -20.10 3.32
C ASN A 227 -9.17 -19.11 4.48
N ILE A 228 -10.02 -19.44 5.47
CA ILE A 228 -10.36 -18.56 6.59
C ILE A 228 -10.03 -19.28 7.90
N TRP A 229 -9.24 -18.64 8.76
CA TRP A 229 -8.94 -19.10 10.11
C TRP A 229 -9.49 -18.11 11.14
N ALA A 230 -9.95 -18.60 12.29
CA ALA A 230 -10.12 -17.72 13.45
C ALA A 230 -8.75 -17.20 13.88
N THR A 231 -8.70 -15.95 14.34
CA THR A 231 -7.51 -15.41 14.98
C THR A 231 -7.22 -16.21 16.26
N PRO A 232 -6.06 -16.88 16.36
CA PRO A 232 -5.73 -17.66 17.55
C PRO A 232 -5.51 -16.75 18.76
N LEU A 233 -5.58 -17.34 19.95
CA LEU A 233 -5.15 -16.66 21.18
C LEU A 233 -3.65 -16.35 21.07
N LEU A 234 -3.30 -15.07 21.24
CA LEU A 234 -1.92 -14.62 21.17
C LEU A 234 -1.19 -14.87 22.49
N SER A 235 0.06 -15.31 22.40
CA SER A 235 0.93 -15.63 23.52
C SER A 235 1.97 -14.53 23.72
N SER A 236 2.28 -14.23 24.99
CA SER A 236 3.36 -13.31 25.38
C SER A 236 4.74 -13.98 25.51
N ARG A 237 4.81 -15.31 25.32
CA ARG A 237 6.11 -16.01 25.28
C ARG A 237 6.94 -15.41 24.15
N LYS A 238 8.26 -15.27 24.31
CA LYS A 238 9.09 -14.70 23.24
C LYS A 238 8.85 -15.45 21.93
N PRO A 239 8.64 -14.73 20.82
CA PRO A 239 8.48 -15.38 19.53
C PRO A 239 9.77 -16.04 19.13
N VAL A 240 9.68 -17.33 18.84
CA VAL A 240 10.75 -18.01 18.13
C VAL A 240 10.35 -17.97 16.68
N PHE A 241 10.59 -16.83 16.01
CA PHE A 241 10.38 -16.69 14.56
C PHE A 241 11.20 -17.71 13.76
N SER A 242 12.12 -18.41 14.42
CA SER A 242 12.99 -19.49 13.96
C SER A 242 12.56 -20.91 14.40
N GLU A 243 11.40 -21.10 15.04
CA GLU A 243 10.99 -22.44 15.49
C GLU A 243 10.59 -23.34 14.31
N ILE A 244 11.19 -24.53 14.24
CA ILE A 244 11.13 -25.44 13.09
C ILE A 244 9.83 -26.27 13.06
N HIS A 245 9.06 -26.32 14.16
CA HIS A 245 7.94 -27.26 14.30
C HIS A 245 6.66 -26.59 14.82
N ILE A 246 6.03 -25.80 13.96
CA ILE A 246 4.73 -25.21 14.21
C ILE A 246 3.63 -26.18 13.73
N ALA A 247 2.64 -26.46 14.58
CA ALA A 247 1.57 -27.39 14.24
C ALA A 247 0.68 -26.85 13.10
N PRO A 248 0.24 -27.71 12.16
CA PRO A 248 -0.73 -27.31 11.14
C PRO A 248 -2.09 -27.07 11.76
N VAL A 249 -2.78 -26.03 11.28
CA VAL A 249 -4.13 -25.69 11.71
C VAL A 249 -5.05 -25.67 10.49
N ALA A 250 -6.08 -26.50 10.51
CA ALA A 250 -7.08 -26.53 9.45
C ALA A 250 -7.87 -25.21 9.41
N PRO A 251 -8.20 -24.68 8.23
CA PRO A 251 -9.07 -23.51 8.12
C PRO A 251 -10.48 -23.84 8.63
N LEU A 252 -11.16 -22.83 9.17
CA LEU A 252 -12.60 -22.90 9.48
C LEU A 252 -13.43 -23.06 8.21
N PHE A 253 -13.04 -22.33 7.16
CA PHE A 253 -13.68 -22.37 5.86
C PHE A 253 -12.64 -22.43 4.75
N SER A 254 -12.89 -23.30 3.78
CA SER A 254 -12.21 -23.34 2.49
C SER A 254 -13.26 -23.17 1.41
N ILE A 255 -13.24 -22.03 0.72
CA ILE A 255 -14.26 -21.67 -0.27
C ILE A 255 -13.58 -21.45 -1.60
N SER A 256 -13.85 -22.34 -2.56
CA SER A 256 -13.34 -22.20 -3.91
C SER A 256 -13.99 -21.03 -4.63
N PHE A 257 -13.28 -20.43 -5.58
CA PHE A 257 -13.91 -19.50 -6.51
C PHE A 257 -14.98 -20.23 -7.33
N PRO A 258 -16.13 -19.58 -7.62
CA PRO A 258 -17.19 -20.20 -8.41
C PRO A 258 -16.76 -20.54 -9.85
N ASP A 259 -15.72 -19.88 -10.37
CA ASP A 259 -15.27 -19.99 -11.77
C ASP A 259 -13.75 -20.25 -11.81
N ILE A 260 -13.34 -21.48 -11.46
CA ILE A 260 -11.93 -21.90 -11.36
C ILE A 260 -11.16 -21.72 -12.68
N ASP A 261 -11.85 -21.81 -13.82
CA ASP A 261 -11.24 -21.77 -15.15
C ASP A 261 -10.63 -20.40 -15.52
N LEU A 262 -10.86 -19.36 -14.73
CA LEU A 262 -10.41 -17.99 -15.00
C LEU A 262 -9.08 -17.61 -14.32
N LEU A 263 -8.38 -18.53 -13.66
CA LEU A 263 -7.17 -18.17 -12.92
C LEU A 263 -5.96 -18.90 -13.52
N GLY A 264 -5.36 -18.25 -14.53
CA GLY A 264 -4.12 -18.69 -15.14
C GLY A 264 -2.88 -18.38 -14.29
N PHE A 265 -1.74 -18.93 -14.71
CA PHE A 265 -0.43 -18.49 -14.23
C PHE A 265 -0.24 -17.00 -14.54
N GLY A 266 -0.13 -16.15 -13.51
CA GLY A 266 -0.04 -14.70 -13.66
C GLY A 266 -1.22 -13.92 -13.07
N SER A 267 -2.21 -14.60 -12.49
CA SER A 267 -3.22 -13.92 -11.69
C SER A 267 -2.59 -13.27 -10.46
N TYR A 268 -3.00 -12.05 -10.15
CA TYR A 268 -2.64 -11.37 -8.90
C TYR A 268 -3.90 -10.83 -8.23
N CYS A 269 -3.80 -10.60 -6.93
CA CYS A 269 -4.87 -10.08 -6.12
C CYS A 269 -4.52 -8.65 -5.73
N GLU A 270 -5.39 -7.72 -6.08
CA GLU A 270 -5.37 -6.38 -5.50
C GLU A 270 -6.63 -6.18 -4.68
N GLY A 271 -6.59 -5.31 -3.69
CA GLY A 271 -7.81 -4.90 -3.06
C GLY A 271 -7.67 -3.61 -2.29
N PRO A 272 -8.77 -2.88 -2.10
CA PRO A 272 -8.79 -1.78 -1.15
C PRO A 272 -8.58 -2.28 0.30
N CYS A 273 -8.66 -3.60 0.50
CA CYS A 273 -8.66 -4.28 1.78
C CYS A 273 -7.45 -3.94 2.65
N ASP A 274 -6.25 -3.67 2.14
CA ASP A 274 -5.12 -3.38 3.02
C ASP A 274 -5.32 -2.09 3.81
N TRP A 275 -5.94 -1.05 3.22
CA TRP A 275 -6.23 0.19 3.97
C TRP A 275 -7.44 0.05 4.89
N TYR A 276 -8.44 -0.73 4.47
CA TYR A 276 -9.70 -0.89 5.22
C TYR A 276 -9.73 -2.17 6.05
N SER A 277 -8.60 -2.85 6.23
CA SER A 277 -8.48 -4.05 7.07
C SER A 277 -8.80 -3.68 8.52
N GLY A 278 -9.45 -4.59 9.23
CA GLY A 278 -9.93 -4.31 10.60
C GLY A 278 -11.22 -3.48 10.71
N LEU A 279 -11.65 -2.78 9.67
CA LEU A 279 -12.90 -2.02 9.68
C LEU A 279 -14.12 -2.94 9.45
N PRO A 280 -15.32 -2.57 9.92
CA PRO A 280 -16.57 -3.32 9.69
C PRO A 280 -17.06 -3.27 8.23
N GLN A 281 -16.19 -2.86 7.31
CA GLN A 281 -16.50 -2.75 5.90
C GLN A 281 -16.57 -4.13 5.24
N PRO A 282 -17.31 -4.26 4.13
CA PRO A 282 -17.26 -5.49 3.35
C PRO A 282 -15.82 -5.80 2.93
N LEU A 283 -15.42 -7.04 3.12
CA LEU A 283 -14.11 -7.53 2.71
C LEU A 283 -14.12 -7.70 1.19
N LEU A 284 -13.66 -6.67 0.50
CA LEU A 284 -13.62 -6.60 -0.97
C LEU A 284 -12.19 -6.80 -1.45
N PHE A 285 -12.04 -7.61 -2.49
CA PHE A 285 -10.81 -7.77 -3.23
C PHE A 285 -11.12 -8.04 -4.70
N ASP A 286 -10.14 -7.81 -5.53
CA ASP A 286 -10.18 -7.95 -6.96
C ASP A 286 -9.12 -8.97 -7.36
N ILE A 287 -9.51 -9.95 -8.17
CA ILE A 287 -8.55 -10.84 -8.84
C ILE A 287 -8.41 -10.35 -10.27
N ALA A 288 -7.19 -9.96 -10.61
CA ALA A 288 -6.81 -9.60 -11.96
C ALA A 288 -6.15 -10.81 -12.63
N ASP A 289 -6.74 -11.30 -13.71
CA ASP A 289 -6.13 -12.30 -14.58
C ASP A 289 -5.63 -11.61 -15.85
N THR A 290 -4.34 -11.74 -16.12
CA THR A 290 -3.68 -11.22 -17.32
C THR A 290 -3.63 -12.24 -18.45
N SER A 291 -4.36 -13.36 -18.30
CA SER A 291 -4.56 -14.32 -19.38
C SER A 291 -5.58 -13.74 -20.37
N PHE A 292 -5.26 -13.72 -21.66
CA PHE A 292 -6.12 -13.07 -22.67
C PHE A 292 -7.51 -13.74 -22.79
N PRO A 293 -8.63 -12.99 -22.70
CA PRO A 293 -8.70 -11.54 -22.49
C PRO A 293 -8.46 -11.15 -21.03
N ASP A 294 -7.70 -10.08 -20.80
CA ASP A 294 -7.44 -9.59 -19.44
C ASP A 294 -8.76 -9.32 -18.70
N THR A 295 -8.94 -9.90 -17.51
CA THR A 295 -10.16 -9.76 -16.71
C THR A 295 -9.87 -9.32 -15.29
N ILE A 296 -10.78 -8.53 -14.73
CA ILE A 296 -10.80 -8.26 -13.29
C ILE A 296 -12.13 -8.73 -12.73
N ALA A 297 -12.09 -9.67 -11.80
CA ALA A 297 -13.24 -10.17 -11.07
C ALA A 297 -13.22 -9.62 -9.64
N ARG A 298 -14.29 -8.92 -9.26
CA ARG A 298 -14.46 -8.39 -7.91
C ARG A 298 -15.20 -9.38 -7.04
N TYR A 299 -14.65 -9.65 -5.86
CA TYR A 299 -15.23 -10.53 -4.87
C TYR A 299 -15.54 -9.80 -3.57
N LYS A 300 -16.51 -10.34 -2.86
CA LYS A 300 -16.92 -9.93 -1.51
C LYS A 300 -16.95 -11.15 -0.62
N ILE A 301 -16.28 -11.07 0.52
CA ILE A 301 -16.40 -12.08 1.57
C ILE A 301 -17.48 -11.61 2.55
N LEU A 302 -18.52 -12.42 2.70
CA LEU A 302 -19.52 -12.28 3.75
C LEU A 302 -19.11 -13.23 4.87
N LEU A 303 -18.71 -12.65 6.00
CA LEU A 303 -18.30 -13.39 7.18
C LEU A 303 -19.19 -12.94 8.33
N ASP A 304 -19.83 -13.89 9.02
CA ASP A 304 -20.60 -13.58 10.20
C ASP A 304 -19.71 -13.31 11.42
N ASP A 305 -20.31 -12.66 12.43
CA ASP A 305 -19.57 -12.19 13.59
C ASP A 305 -19.03 -13.30 14.48
N ASP A 306 -19.67 -14.46 14.49
CA ASP A 306 -19.30 -15.63 15.28
C ASP A 306 -18.49 -16.67 14.48
N LEU A 307 -18.17 -16.36 13.20
CA LEU A 307 -17.43 -17.23 12.29
C LEU A 307 -18.11 -18.61 12.11
N THR A 308 -19.45 -18.66 12.13
CA THR A 308 -20.21 -19.88 11.87
C THR A 308 -20.61 -20.02 10.40
N LYS A 309 -20.57 -18.93 9.64
CA LYS A 309 -20.92 -18.86 8.23
C LYS A 309 -19.96 -17.93 7.49
N ALA A 310 -19.41 -18.44 6.39
CA ALA A 310 -18.68 -17.66 5.41
C ALA A 310 -19.26 -17.91 4.01
N GLU A 311 -19.32 -16.86 3.20
CA GLU A 311 -19.78 -16.92 1.82
C GLU A 311 -18.89 -16.01 0.96
N LEU A 312 -18.49 -16.52 -0.20
CA LEU A 312 -17.72 -15.78 -1.19
C LEU A 312 -18.63 -15.42 -2.36
N VAL A 313 -18.87 -14.12 -2.56
CA VAL A 313 -19.78 -13.61 -3.58
C VAL A 313 -18.99 -12.87 -4.66
N ARG A 314 -19.09 -13.32 -5.91
CA ARG A 314 -18.59 -12.56 -7.07
C ARG A 314 -19.57 -11.43 -7.38
N LEU A 315 -19.10 -10.18 -7.32
CA LEU A 315 -19.94 -9.00 -7.53
C LEU A 315 -19.99 -8.58 -9.00
N SER A 316 -18.84 -8.59 -9.68
CA SER A 316 -18.72 -8.11 -11.05
C SER A 316 -17.50 -8.72 -11.73
N THR A 317 -17.54 -8.78 -13.05
CA THR A 317 -16.38 -9.06 -13.90
C THR A 317 -16.27 -7.99 -14.96
N THR A 318 -15.09 -7.40 -15.06
CA THR A 318 -14.78 -6.40 -16.07
C THR A 318 -13.75 -6.99 -17.01
N TYR A 319 -14.04 -6.93 -18.31
CA TYR A 319 -13.13 -7.39 -19.36
C TYR A 319 -12.38 -6.19 -19.93
N PHE A 320 -11.09 -6.39 -20.20
CA PHE A 320 -10.23 -5.38 -20.78
C PHE A 320 -9.95 -5.71 -22.24
N PRO A 321 -9.99 -4.72 -23.13
CA PRO A 321 -9.66 -4.93 -24.54
C PRO A 321 -8.15 -4.97 -24.83
N LEU A 322 -7.29 -5.02 -23.80
CA LEU A 322 -5.85 -4.87 -23.95
C LEU A 322 -5.16 -6.18 -23.59
N GLY A 323 -4.04 -6.49 -24.26
CA GLY A 323 -3.18 -7.65 -24.01
C GLY A 323 -1.78 -7.22 -23.57
N ASP A 324 -1.69 -6.11 -22.86
CA ASP A 324 -0.43 -5.45 -22.50
C ASP A 324 0.08 -5.89 -21.11
N GLY A 325 -0.68 -6.74 -20.39
CA GLY A 325 -0.18 -7.61 -19.31
C GLY A 325 0.19 -6.97 -17.97
N VAL A 326 0.05 -5.65 -17.78
CA VAL A 326 0.35 -4.99 -16.49
C VAL A 326 -0.70 -3.92 -16.19
N PHE A 327 -1.44 -4.07 -15.07
CA PHE A 327 -2.46 -3.13 -14.61
C PHE A 327 -2.25 -2.70 -13.17
N GLU A 328 -1.37 -1.74 -12.89
CA GLU A 328 -1.30 -1.18 -11.53
C GLU A 328 -0.93 0.30 -11.56
N PRO A 329 -1.60 1.14 -10.74
CA PRO A 329 -2.82 0.85 -9.97
C PRO A 329 -4.07 0.82 -10.87
N TYR A 330 -5.25 0.49 -10.33
CA TYR A 330 -6.55 0.84 -10.92
C TYR A 330 -7.58 1.24 -9.86
N ARG A 331 -8.73 1.77 -10.28
CA ARG A 331 -9.79 2.28 -9.40
C ARG A 331 -11.16 1.95 -9.94
N PHE A 332 -12.01 1.42 -9.07
CA PHE A 332 -13.43 1.26 -9.31
C PHE A 332 -14.23 2.25 -8.46
N CYS A 333 -15.33 2.76 -9.01
CA CYS A 333 -16.36 3.53 -8.32
C CYS A 333 -17.71 2.90 -8.66
N GLU A 334 -18.49 2.49 -7.65
CA GLU A 334 -19.83 1.90 -7.84
C GLU A 334 -19.85 0.73 -8.87
N GLY A 335 -18.83 -0.14 -8.82
CA GLY A 335 -18.69 -1.27 -9.74
C GLY A 335 -18.21 -0.89 -11.16
N THR A 336 -17.98 0.39 -11.43
CA THR A 336 -17.45 0.88 -12.70
C THR A 336 -15.96 1.16 -12.56
N LEU A 337 -15.14 0.63 -13.47
CA LEU A 337 -13.74 1.01 -13.56
C LEU A 337 -13.63 2.48 -14.00
N VAL A 338 -13.08 3.33 -13.14
CA VAL A 338 -12.94 4.77 -13.40
C VAL A 338 -11.54 5.17 -13.82
N ALA A 339 -10.51 4.46 -13.36
CA ALA A 339 -9.12 4.73 -13.74
C ALA A 339 -8.31 3.44 -13.74
N TRP A 340 -7.36 3.32 -14.65
CA TRP A 340 -6.36 2.26 -14.68
C TRP A 340 -5.07 2.81 -15.30
N TRP A 341 -3.96 2.18 -14.99
CA TRP A 341 -2.64 2.54 -15.50
C TRP A 341 -2.04 1.31 -16.18
N SER A 342 -1.31 1.52 -17.28
CA SER A 342 -0.54 0.46 -17.93
C SER A 342 0.87 0.95 -18.24
N ASN A 343 1.85 0.07 -18.08
CA ASN A 343 3.28 0.42 -18.16
C ASN A 343 3.83 0.42 -19.60
N ASN A 344 2.97 0.35 -20.62
CA ASN A 344 3.39 0.17 -22.00
C ASN A 344 3.75 1.52 -22.66
N GLY A 345 4.87 2.09 -22.23
CA GLY A 345 5.55 3.25 -22.83
C GLY A 345 4.87 4.60 -22.59
N ASP A 346 5.31 5.33 -21.57
CA ASP A 346 5.13 6.78 -21.32
C ASP A 346 3.70 7.37 -21.41
N ARG A 347 2.65 6.55 -21.52
CA ARG A 347 1.30 7.04 -21.83
C ARG A 347 0.26 6.49 -20.86
N VAL A 348 -0.30 7.40 -20.07
CA VAL A 348 -1.55 7.18 -19.32
C VAL A 348 -2.68 6.89 -20.31
N ARG A 349 -3.13 5.63 -20.40
CA ARG A 349 -4.22 5.23 -21.29
C ARG A 349 -5.57 5.28 -20.57
N GLY A 350 -6.12 6.49 -20.44
CA GLY A 350 -7.56 6.72 -20.30
C GLY A 350 -8.16 6.65 -18.88
N ILE A 351 -9.14 7.53 -18.65
CA ILE A 351 -10.06 7.54 -17.51
C ILE A 351 -11.45 7.39 -18.14
N ARG A 352 -12.20 6.35 -17.80
CA ARG A 352 -13.61 6.25 -18.19
C ARG A 352 -14.45 6.86 -17.08
N THR A 353 -14.94 8.08 -17.27
CA THR A 353 -15.96 8.65 -16.39
C THR A 353 -17.30 7.97 -16.70
N SER A 354 -18.07 7.62 -15.67
CA SER A 354 -19.31 6.81 -15.69
C SER A 354 -20.47 7.34 -16.56
N SER A 355 -20.26 8.39 -17.37
CA SER A 355 -21.25 8.94 -18.29
C SER A 355 -21.37 8.22 -19.63
N SER A 356 -20.53 7.22 -19.92
CA SER A 356 -20.67 6.42 -21.15
C SER A 356 -21.60 5.24 -20.92
N THR A 357 -22.83 5.33 -21.42
CA THR A 357 -23.82 4.24 -21.37
C THR A 357 -23.32 2.96 -22.03
N PRO A 358 -23.47 1.79 -21.38
CA PRO A 358 -23.15 0.50 -21.97
C PRO A 358 -24.23 0.14 -23.01
N GLY A 359 -23.94 0.35 -24.30
CA GLY A 359 -24.88 -0.02 -25.36
C GLY A 359 -24.50 0.45 -26.76
N GLU A 360 -23.72 1.52 -26.88
CA GLU A 360 -23.14 1.89 -28.16
C GLU A 360 -21.70 1.40 -28.22
N ALA A 361 -21.48 0.36 -29.02
CA ALA A 361 -20.17 0.07 -29.60
C ALA A 361 -19.82 1.20 -30.59
N THR A 362 -19.64 2.41 -30.07
CA THR A 362 -18.91 3.45 -30.78
C THR A 362 -17.45 3.08 -30.65
N ASP A 363 -16.82 2.91 -31.80
CA ASP A 363 -15.37 2.88 -31.97
C ASP A 363 -14.77 3.92 -31.00
N PRO A 364 -13.89 3.55 -30.05
CA PRO A 364 -13.44 4.44 -29.01
C PRO A 364 -12.83 5.68 -29.68
N THR A 365 -13.58 6.78 -29.66
CA THR A 365 -13.12 8.03 -30.25
C THR A 365 -12.08 8.57 -29.28
N PHE A 366 -10.83 8.23 -29.57
CA PHE A 366 -9.67 8.73 -28.87
C PHE A 366 -9.70 10.26 -28.92
N VAL A 367 -9.76 10.91 -27.77
CA VAL A 367 -9.35 12.31 -27.64
C VAL A 367 -7.82 12.34 -27.68
N SER A 368 -7.27 12.04 -28.87
CA SER A 368 -5.89 12.35 -29.24
C SER A 368 -5.88 13.82 -29.63
N LYS A 369 -5.74 14.71 -28.63
CA LYS A 369 -5.22 16.09 -28.70
C LYS A 369 -5.73 16.90 -27.50
N ALA A 370 -5.12 16.63 -26.36
CA ALA A 370 -4.65 17.73 -25.54
C ALA A 370 -3.15 17.57 -25.50
N GLU A 371 -2.41 18.46 -26.17
CA GLU A 371 -1.00 18.65 -25.84
C GLU A 371 -0.98 19.14 -24.39
N LEU A 372 -0.86 18.21 -23.46
CA LEU A 372 -0.41 18.55 -22.12
C LEU A 372 0.96 19.20 -22.30
N PRO A 373 1.25 20.34 -21.64
CA PRO A 373 2.63 20.80 -21.57
C PRO A 373 3.43 19.65 -20.99
N VAL A 374 4.43 19.19 -21.75
CA VAL A 374 5.47 18.31 -21.22
C VAL A 374 6.01 19.06 -20.00
N LEU A 375 5.63 18.60 -18.80
CA LEU A 375 6.37 18.89 -17.59
C LEU A 375 7.72 18.23 -17.82
N LYS A 376 8.61 18.96 -18.48
CA LYS A 376 10.04 18.70 -18.39
C LYS A 376 10.33 18.89 -16.91
N LEU A 377 10.32 17.78 -16.18
CA LEU A 377 11.12 17.68 -14.97
C LEU A 377 12.53 18.05 -15.42
N ARG A 378 12.90 19.32 -15.23
CA ARG A 378 14.29 19.71 -15.31
C ARG A 378 14.99 18.83 -14.29
N PRO A 379 16.11 18.17 -14.64
CA PRO A 379 16.97 17.58 -13.63
C PRO A 379 17.24 18.66 -12.59
N LEU A 380 17.05 18.33 -11.31
CA LEU A 380 17.36 19.17 -10.15
C LEU A 380 18.87 19.40 -9.99
N VAL A 381 19.63 19.40 -11.10
CA VAL A 381 21.09 19.50 -11.18
C VAL A 381 21.52 20.89 -11.68
N ALA A 382 20.60 21.72 -12.18
CA ALA A 382 20.94 23.03 -12.76
C ALA A 382 20.82 24.24 -11.80
N TRP A 383 20.75 24.01 -10.48
CA TRP A 383 20.69 25.10 -9.48
C TRP A 383 21.89 25.14 -8.52
N LEU A 384 22.88 24.27 -8.71
CA LEU A 384 24.12 24.24 -7.90
C LEU A 384 25.37 24.73 -8.64
N SER A 385 25.25 25.26 -9.87
CA SER A 385 26.42 25.74 -10.63
C SER A 385 26.77 27.22 -10.44
N ASP A 386 25.96 28.01 -9.74
CA ASP A 386 26.19 29.47 -9.58
C ASP A 386 26.31 29.90 -8.11
N VAL A 387 27.06 29.14 -7.30
CA VAL A 387 27.60 29.65 -6.04
C VAL A 387 29.11 29.79 -6.18
N GLU A 388 29.56 31.00 -6.47
CA GLU A 388 30.96 31.40 -6.30
C GLU A 388 31.36 31.17 -4.83
N ILE A 389 32.19 30.15 -4.60
CA ILE A 389 32.86 29.95 -3.32
C ILE A 389 33.89 31.07 -3.19
N ALA A 390 33.56 32.09 -2.39
CA ALA A 390 34.53 33.06 -1.90
C ALA A 390 35.58 32.31 -1.06
N SER A 391 36.81 32.25 -1.57
CA SER A 391 37.97 31.68 -0.89
C SER A 391 38.27 32.46 0.40
N LEU A 392 37.98 31.85 1.56
CA LEU A 392 38.51 32.31 2.84
C LEU A 392 39.97 31.86 2.96
N SER A 393 40.88 32.84 2.93
CA SER A 393 42.29 32.66 3.26
C SER A 393 42.44 32.49 4.77
N VAL A 394 43.16 31.44 5.17
CA VAL A 394 43.62 31.25 6.55
C VAL A 394 44.97 31.96 6.68
N PRO A 395 45.18 32.88 7.65
CA PRO A 395 46.48 33.50 7.88
C PRO A 395 47.44 32.55 8.61
N PRO A 396 48.77 32.82 8.54
CA PRO A 396 49.84 31.88 8.88
C PRO A 396 49.91 31.46 10.35
#